data_AF-A0A1N6KGT3-F1
#
_entry.id   AF-A0A1N6KGT3-F1
#
_cell.length_a   1.000
_cell.length_b   1.000
_cell.length_c   1.000
_cell.angle_alpha   90.00
_cell.angle_beta   90.00
_cell.angle_gamma   90.00
#
_symmetry.space_group_name_H-M   'P 1'
#
loop_
_entity.id
_entity.type
_entity.pdbx_description
1 polymer ?
#
loop_
_entity_poly.entity_id
_entity_poly.type
_entity_poly.pdbx_seq_one_letter_code
_entity_poly.pdbx_strand_id
1 'polypeptide(L)'
;MLIVHFLRDMFKLYYVANMVDSDGLNINDVVYRKELNSKDNEGFIGFFDWLRADESIIVGIRICYFENQPYNELLRHLPYIRPTFDGKCMELLFGENTYNPDLSGDQDFTNNYVFKSKGGDYLFTFGLDHLTDKELSSLLKYCEALNRDSLQTGH
;
A
#
# COMPACT_ATOMS: atom_id res chain seq x y z
N MET A 1 -3.08 -9.84 -1.14
CA MET A 1 -2.69 -8.44 -1.48
C MET A 1 -3.23 -7.49 -0.42
N LEU A 2 -2.44 -6.49 -0.03
CA LEU A 2 -2.84 -5.38 0.84
C LEU A 2 -3.27 -4.19 -0.03
N ILE A 3 -4.30 -3.46 0.39
CA ILE A 3 -4.70 -2.18 -0.19
C ILE A 3 -4.66 -1.13 0.92
N VAL A 4 -3.94 -0.04 0.69
CA VAL A 4 -3.94 1.14 1.56
C VAL A 4 -4.76 2.23 0.90
N HIS A 5 -5.82 2.67 1.57
CA HIS A 5 -6.61 3.83 1.17
C HIS A 5 -6.18 5.03 2.00
N PHE A 6 -5.52 5.99 1.34
CA PHE A 6 -5.07 7.22 1.97
C PHE A 6 -6.21 8.24 1.97
N LEU A 7 -6.70 8.60 3.15
CA LEU A 7 -7.66 9.67 3.37
C LEU A 7 -6.97 10.84 4.07
N ARG A 8 -7.60 12.02 4.06
CA ARG A 8 -7.00 13.25 4.59
C ARG A 8 -6.42 13.11 6.02
N ASP A 9 -7.21 12.55 6.93
CA ASP A 9 -6.87 12.51 8.37
C ASP A 9 -6.65 11.10 8.91
N MET A 10 -6.86 10.06 8.09
CA MET A 10 -6.68 8.66 8.44
C MET A 10 -6.34 7.82 7.21
N PHE A 11 -5.95 6.56 7.42
CA PHE A 11 -5.88 5.57 6.35
C PHE A 11 -6.78 4.39 6.69
N LYS A 12 -7.10 3.58 5.67
CA LYS A 12 -7.74 2.28 5.84
C LYS A 12 -6.90 1.21 5.16
N LEU A 13 -6.82 0.04 5.78
CA LEU A 13 -6.15 -1.12 5.23
C LEU A 13 -7.19 -2.17 4.86
N TYR A 14 -7.07 -2.70 3.66
CA TYR A 14 -7.89 -3.81 3.22
C TYR A 14 -7.04 -5.00 2.82
N TYR A 15 -7.52 -6.19 3.15
CA TYR A 15 -6.94 -7.44 2.69
C TYR A 15 -7.79 -8.07 1.60
N VAL A 16 -7.14 -8.49 0.52
CA VAL A 16 -7.74 -9.25 -0.57
C VAL A 16 -6.97 -10.56 -0.74
N ALA A 17 -7.64 -11.68 -0.52
CA ALA A 17 -7.02 -13.00 -0.60
C ALA A 17 -6.58 -13.39 -2.03
N ASN A 18 -7.39 -13.05 -3.05
CA ASN A 18 -7.18 -13.50 -4.43
C ASN A 18 -7.54 -12.40 -5.44
N MET A 19 -6.67 -11.42 -5.63
CA MET A 19 -6.88 -10.42 -6.68
C MET A 19 -6.34 -10.95 -8.02
N VAL A 20 -7.16 -10.85 -9.06
CA VAL A 20 -6.72 -10.99 -10.46
C VAL A 20 -6.23 -9.62 -10.91
N ASP A 21 -5.12 -9.54 -11.63
CA ASP A 21 -4.62 -8.29 -12.20
C ASP A 21 -5.78 -7.55 -12.89
N SER A 22 -6.14 -6.40 -12.34
CA SER A 22 -7.34 -5.66 -12.69
C SER A 22 -6.97 -4.21 -12.94
N ASP A 23 -7.49 -3.64 -14.04
CA ASP A 23 -7.36 -2.23 -14.36
C ASP A 23 -8.25 -1.33 -13.48
N GLY A 24 -9.14 -1.93 -12.66
CA GLY A 24 -10.02 -1.19 -11.76
C GLY A 24 -10.41 -1.94 -10.50
N LEU A 25 -10.68 -1.17 -9.45
CA LEU A 25 -11.15 -1.65 -8.15
C LEU A 25 -12.45 -0.92 -7.81
N ASN A 26 -13.43 -1.62 -7.28
CA ASN A 26 -14.61 -0.99 -6.68
C ASN A 26 -14.55 -1.23 -5.16
N ILE A 27 -14.55 -0.15 -4.38
CA ILE A 27 -14.54 -0.22 -2.92
C ILE A 27 -15.61 0.75 -2.43
N ASN A 28 -16.64 0.23 -1.76
CA ASN A 28 -17.76 1.01 -1.24
C ASN A 28 -18.44 1.89 -2.31
N ASP A 29 -18.76 1.30 -3.47
CA ASP A 29 -19.37 1.96 -4.64
C ASP A 29 -18.52 3.05 -5.31
N VAL A 30 -17.25 3.18 -4.93
CA VAL A 30 -16.28 4.08 -5.56
C VAL A 30 -15.39 3.27 -6.49
N VAL A 31 -15.37 3.67 -7.76
CA VAL A 31 -14.50 3.07 -8.78
C VAL A 31 -13.15 3.78 -8.80
N TYR A 32 -12.10 3.00 -8.64
CA TYR A 32 -10.71 3.39 -8.76
C TYR A 32 -10.12 2.74 -10.01
N ARG A 33 -9.31 3.48 -10.77
CA ARG A 33 -8.63 2.99 -11.98
C ARG A 33 -7.13 3.02 -11.79
N LYS A 34 -6.44 2.00 -12.31
CA LYS A 34 -4.98 1.87 -12.23
C LYS A 34 -4.33 3.06 -12.92
N GLU A 35 -3.45 3.76 -12.22
CA GLU A 35 -2.69 4.87 -12.77
C GLU A 35 -1.51 4.32 -13.58
N LEU A 36 -1.44 4.67 -14.87
CA LEU A 36 -0.40 4.19 -15.80
C LEU A 36 0.67 5.26 -16.09
N ASN A 37 0.81 6.23 -15.19
CA ASN A 37 1.68 7.38 -15.40
C ASN A 37 3.18 7.05 -15.26
N SER A 38 3.55 5.99 -14.52
CA SER A 38 4.92 5.47 -14.51
C SER A 38 5.12 4.50 -15.68
N LYS A 39 5.23 5.06 -16.89
CA LYS A 39 5.29 4.31 -18.14
C LYS A 39 6.54 3.44 -18.26
N ASP A 40 7.62 3.83 -17.60
CA ASP A 40 8.91 3.14 -17.69
C ASP A 40 8.99 1.90 -16.79
N ASN A 41 8.04 1.73 -15.85
CA ASN A 41 8.03 0.63 -14.87
C ASN A 41 6.74 -0.20 -14.89
N GLU A 42 6.06 -0.30 -16.03
CA GLU A 42 4.81 -1.09 -16.16
C GLU A 42 3.72 -0.73 -15.12
N GLY A 43 3.70 0.52 -14.65
CA GLY A 43 2.77 1.00 -13.63
C GLY A 43 3.19 0.74 -12.18
N PHE A 44 4.32 0.07 -11.93
CA PHE A 44 4.91 0.01 -10.59
C PHE A 44 5.34 1.41 -10.15
N ILE A 45 5.06 1.75 -8.89
CA ILE A 45 5.39 3.07 -8.35
C ILE A 45 6.78 3.14 -7.70
N GLY A 46 7.41 2.00 -7.49
CA GLY A 46 8.64 1.87 -6.72
C GLY A 46 8.77 0.51 -6.06
N PHE A 47 9.48 0.48 -4.93
CA PHE A 47 9.57 -0.66 -4.03
C PHE A 47 9.06 -0.31 -2.65
N PHE A 48 8.89 -1.32 -1.82
CA PHE A 48 8.53 -1.13 -0.42
C PHE A 48 9.28 -2.08 0.50
N ASP A 49 9.48 -1.66 1.74
CA ASP A 49 9.98 -2.52 2.82
C ASP A 49 8.84 -2.73 3.82
N TRP A 50 8.70 -3.96 4.32
CA TRP A 50 7.87 -4.21 5.48
C TRP A 50 8.56 -3.71 6.75
N LEU A 51 7.84 -2.94 7.57
CA LEU A 51 8.36 -2.47 8.85
C LEU A 51 7.98 -3.47 9.94
N ARG A 52 8.99 -4.05 10.59
CA ARG A 52 8.83 -5.14 11.57
C ARG A 52 9.17 -4.71 12.98
N ALA A 53 8.32 -5.01 13.94
CA ALA A 53 8.69 -4.90 15.35
C ALA A 53 9.62 -6.04 15.77
N ASP A 54 9.35 -7.23 15.25
CA ASP A 54 10.18 -8.43 15.37
C ASP A 54 10.03 -9.31 14.11
N GLU A 55 10.70 -10.47 14.10
CA GLU A 55 10.70 -11.47 13.01
C GLU A 55 9.31 -11.96 12.55
N SER A 56 8.24 -11.67 13.31
CA SER A 56 6.89 -12.18 13.08
C SER A 56 5.80 -11.11 13.05
N ILE A 57 6.11 -9.86 13.41
CA ILE A 57 5.12 -8.80 13.58
C ILE A 57 5.40 -7.65 12.61
N ILE A 58 4.52 -7.51 11.62
CA ILE A 58 4.46 -6.36 10.71
C ILE A 58 3.70 -5.24 11.41
N VAL A 59 4.30 -4.05 11.45
CA VAL A 59 3.74 -2.85 12.08
C VAL A 59 3.62 -1.67 11.13
N GLY A 60 4.09 -1.80 9.89
CA GLY A 60 3.99 -0.75 8.90
C GLY A 60 4.60 -1.12 7.57
N ILE A 61 4.70 -0.12 6.71
CA ILE A 61 5.29 -0.21 5.39
C ILE A 61 6.07 1.07 5.08
N ARG A 62 7.24 0.92 4.45
CA ARG A 62 7.99 2.02 3.86
C ARG A 62 7.87 1.93 2.35
N ILE A 63 7.37 2.98 1.71
CA ILE A 63 7.19 3.04 0.26
C ILE A 63 8.28 3.96 -0.30
N CYS A 64 9.11 3.46 -1.20
CA CYS A 64 10.16 4.22 -1.86
C CYS A 64 9.88 4.31 -3.35
N TYR A 65 9.83 5.52 -3.89
CA TYR A 65 9.33 5.77 -5.23
C TYR A 65 10.46 5.86 -6.25
N PHE A 66 10.24 5.34 -7.46
CA PHE A 66 11.18 5.52 -8.57
C PHE A 66 11.17 6.96 -9.11
N GLU A 67 10.01 7.61 -9.06
CA GLU A 67 9.78 8.92 -9.66
C GLU A 67 8.96 9.81 -8.72
N ASN A 68 9.08 11.13 -8.88
CA ASN A 68 8.21 12.06 -8.17
C ASN A 68 6.89 12.21 -8.91
N GLN A 69 5.81 11.66 -8.35
CA GLN A 69 4.47 11.70 -8.91
C GLN A 69 3.56 12.57 -8.02
N PRO A 70 2.42 13.06 -8.51
CA PRO A 70 1.56 13.97 -7.73
C PRO A 70 1.10 13.41 -6.38
N TYR A 71 0.93 12.08 -6.29
CA TYR A 71 0.56 11.42 -5.04
C TYR A 71 1.69 11.43 -4.00
N ASN A 72 2.97 11.51 -4.40
CA ASN A 72 4.09 11.65 -3.46
C ASN A 72 3.95 12.93 -2.64
N GLU A 73 3.69 14.05 -3.31
CA GLU A 73 3.48 15.33 -2.65
C GLU A 73 2.23 15.29 -1.78
N LEU A 74 1.15 14.65 -2.22
CA LEU A 74 -0.06 14.48 -1.39
C LEU A 74 0.25 13.73 -0.10
N LEU A 75 0.94 12.58 -0.19
CA LEU A 75 1.25 11.74 0.96
C LEU A 75 2.12 12.46 2.00
N ARG A 76 3.05 13.33 1.57
CA ARG A 76 3.91 14.12 2.48
C ARG A 76 3.15 15.03 3.43
N HIS A 77 1.92 15.41 3.07
CA HIS A 77 1.11 16.32 3.87
C HIS A 77 0.12 15.59 4.79
N LEU A 78 0.08 14.25 4.75
CA LEU A 78 -0.82 13.46 5.60
C LEU A 78 -0.19 13.30 7.00
N PRO A 79 -0.96 13.52 8.07
CA PRO A 79 -0.42 13.61 9.43
C PRO A 79 0.13 12.29 9.99
N TYR A 80 -0.23 11.17 9.37
CA TYR A 80 0.17 9.82 9.75
C TYR A 80 1.27 9.24 8.85
N ILE A 81 1.79 10.04 7.91
CA ILE A 81 2.89 9.65 7.02
C ILE A 81 4.18 10.32 7.49
N ARG A 82 5.24 9.52 7.63
CA ARG A 82 6.58 10.01 7.94
C ARG A 82 7.45 9.99 6.67
N PRO A 83 7.83 11.15 6.12
CA PRO A 83 8.82 11.19 5.06
C PRO A 83 10.19 10.79 5.60
N THR A 84 10.90 9.93 4.88
CA THR A 84 12.27 9.50 5.18
C THR A 84 13.16 9.58 3.94
N PHE A 85 14.48 9.45 4.12
CA PHE A 85 15.48 9.55 3.05
C PHE A 85 15.29 10.82 2.18
N ASP A 86 15.21 11.99 2.83
CA ASP A 86 14.96 13.28 2.17
C ASP A 86 13.65 13.32 1.37
N GLY A 87 12.63 12.59 1.84
CA GLY A 87 11.32 12.52 1.19
C GLY A 87 11.27 11.60 -0.03
N LYS A 88 12.30 10.79 -0.26
CA LYS A 88 12.29 9.74 -1.30
C LYS A 88 11.45 8.54 -0.91
N CYS A 89 11.29 8.31 0.40
CA CYS A 89 10.41 7.27 0.91
C CYS A 89 9.39 7.86 1.89
N MET A 90 8.26 7.17 2.00
CA MET A 90 7.17 7.48 2.92
C MET A 90 6.92 6.27 3.80
N GLU A 91 6.96 6.46 5.10
CA GLU A 91 6.63 5.41 6.07
C GLU A 91 5.22 5.60 6.60
N LEU A 92 4.50 4.48 6.69
CA LEU A 92 3.19 4.36 7.27
C LEU A 92 3.24 3.29 8.35
N LEU A 93 2.93 3.65 9.59
CA LEU A 93 2.74 2.70 10.69
C LEU A 93 1.25 2.37 10.83
N PHE A 94 0.93 1.10 10.99
CA PHE A 94 -0.44 0.59 11.11
C PHE A 94 -1.02 0.75 12.52
N GLY A 95 -0.19 1.13 13.49
CA GLY A 95 -0.57 1.39 14.87
C GLY A 95 0.52 2.16 15.62
N GLU A 96 0.51 2.08 16.94
CA GLU A 96 1.43 2.85 17.81
C GLU A 96 2.79 2.18 18.03
N ASN A 97 3.00 0.97 17.49
CA ASN A 97 4.23 0.21 17.68
C ASN A 97 5.42 0.86 16.94
N THR A 98 6.61 0.72 17.51
CA THR A 98 7.87 1.00 16.81
C THR A 98 8.32 -0.21 15.99
N TYR A 99 9.18 0.02 15.00
CA TYR A 99 9.81 -1.04 14.21
C TYR A 99 11.31 -1.11 14.50
N ASN A 100 11.90 -2.29 14.29
CA ASN A 100 13.34 -2.56 14.32
C ASN A 100 13.92 -2.32 12.91
N PRO A 101 14.80 -1.31 12.73
CA PRO A 101 15.42 -1.04 11.43
C PRO A 101 16.20 -2.21 10.83
N ASP A 102 16.84 -3.03 11.67
CA ASP A 102 17.67 -4.16 11.22
C ASP A 102 16.82 -5.29 10.59
N LEU A 103 15.52 -5.32 10.89
CA LEU A 103 14.55 -6.29 10.36
C LEU A 103 13.67 -5.71 9.23
N SER A 104 13.91 -4.46 8.82
CA SER A 104 12.99 -3.68 7.97
C SER A 104 13.68 -3.12 6.72
N GLY A 105 14.45 -3.97 6.05
CA GLY A 105 15.24 -3.62 4.85
C GLY A 105 15.10 -4.63 3.69
N ASP A 106 14.09 -5.50 3.75
CA ASP A 106 13.74 -6.45 2.70
C ASP A 106 12.86 -5.77 1.64
N GLN A 107 13.48 -5.35 0.54
CA GLN A 107 12.80 -4.70 -0.57
C GLN A 107 11.89 -5.68 -1.32
N ASP A 108 10.65 -5.26 -1.54
CA ASP A 108 9.66 -5.96 -2.34
C ASP A 108 9.08 -5.02 -3.44
N PHE A 109 8.76 -5.60 -4.59
CA PHE A 109 8.25 -4.92 -5.78
C PHE A 109 6.86 -5.44 -6.18
N THR A 110 6.40 -6.50 -5.52
CA THR A 110 5.25 -7.29 -5.95
C THR A 110 3.96 -6.50 -5.79
N ASN A 111 3.14 -6.47 -6.84
CA ASN A 111 1.80 -5.87 -6.84
C ASN A 111 1.75 -4.41 -6.31
N ASN A 112 2.81 -3.62 -6.53
CA ASN A 112 2.93 -2.24 -6.04
C ASN A 112 2.36 -1.20 -7.03
N TYR A 113 1.03 -1.04 -7.05
CA TYR A 113 0.32 -0.16 -7.99
C TYR A 113 -0.44 0.94 -7.26
N VAL A 114 -0.73 2.02 -7.98
CA VAL A 114 -1.63 3.09 -7.52
C VAL A 114 -2.91 3.08 -8.35
N PHE A 115 -4.04 3.23 -7.68
CA PHE A 115 -5.33 3.43 -8.29
C PHE A 115 -5.93 4.75 -7.83
N LYS A 116 -6.61 5.45 -8.74
CA LYS A 116 -7.19 6.76 -8.49
C LYS A 116 -8.69 6.77 -8.74
N SER A 117 -9.45 7.39 -7.84
CA SER A 117 -10.89 7.64 -8.04
C SER A 117 -11.11 8.93 -8.84
N LYS A 118 -12.31 9.10 -9.42
CA LYS A 118 -12.70 10.39 -10.02
C LYS A 118 -12.76 11.53 -8.99
N GLY A 119 -12.95 11.19 -7.71
CA GLY A 119 -12.96 12.15 -6.59
C GLY A 119 -11.56 12.62 -6.17
N GLY A 120 -10.50 12.00 -6.69
CA GLY A 120 -9.11 12.35 -6.34
C GLY A 120 -8.53 11.53 -5.18
N ASP A 121 -9.23 10.49 -4.72
CA ASP A 121 -8.70 9.57 -3.71
C ASP A 121 -7.75 8.56 -4.35
N TYR A 122 -6.79 8.07 -3.56
CA TYR A 122 -5.79 7.13 -4.00
C TYR A 122 -5.80 5.84 -3.17
N LEU A 123 -5.67 4.71 -3.88
CA LEU A 123 -5.40 3.40 -3.31
C LEU A 123 -4.02 2.95 -3.74
N PHE A 124 -3.28 2.35 -2.81
CA PHE A 124 -1.99 1.74 -3.08
C PHE A 124 -2.09 0.26 -2.78
N THR A 125 -1.55 -0.57 -3.67
CA THR A 125 -1.59 -2.02 -3.49
C THR A 125 -0.20 -2.54 -3.15
N PHE A 126 -0.12 -3.63 -2.40
CA PHE A 126 1.14 -4.29 -2.06
C PHE A 126 0.97 -5.81 -2.05
N GLY A 127 1.91 -6.51 -2.66
CA GLY A 127 2.01 -7.97 -2.66
C GLY A 127 2.26 -8.50 -1.26
N LEU A 128 1.73 -9.67 -0.95
CA LEU A 128 1.88 -10.32 0.36
C LEU A 128 2.57 -11.69 0.26
N ASP A 129 3.05 -12.03 -0.93
CA ASP A 129 3.43 -13.39 -1.32
C ASP A 129 4.72 -13.86 -0.62
N HIS A 130 5.53 -12.91 -0.14
CA HIS A 130 6.76 -13.17 0.61
C HIS A 130 6.59 -13.16 2.13
N LEU A 131 5.39 -12.84 2.65
CA LEU A 131 5.16 -12.87 4.09
C LEU A 131 4.98 -14.30 4.59
N THR A 132 5.58 -14.59 5.74
CA THR A 132 5.28 -15.81 6.49
C THR A 132 3.85 -15.79 7.03
N ASP A 133 3.30 -16.96 7.35
CA ASP A 133 1.95 -17.08 7.94
C ASP A 133 1.78 -16.25 9.22
N LYS A 134 2.86 -16.10 10.01
CA LYS A 134 2.85 -15.31 11.25
C LYS A 134 2.77 -13.81 10.95
N GLU A 135 3.60 -13.34 10.02
CA GLU A 135 3.59 -11.94 9.57
C GLU A 135 2.24 -11.58 8.96
N LEU A 136 1.72 -12.44 8.07
CA LEU A 136 0.40 -12.26 7.46
C LEU A 136 -0.67 -12.19 8.55
N SER A 137 -0.69 -13.14 9.48
CA SER A 137 -1.64 -13.14 10.60
C SER A 137 -1.53 -11.88 11.47
N SER A 138 -0.32 -11.33 11.64
CA SER A 138 -0.11 -10.07 12.37
C SER A 138 -0.68 -8.86 11.61
N LEU A 139 -0.45 -8.80 10.29
CA LEU A 139 -0.91 -7.73 9.40
C LEU A 139 -2.43 -7.69 9.30
N LEU A 140 -3.07 -8.86 9.21
CA LEU A 140 -4.53 -8.97 9.07
C LEU A 140 -5.31 -8.36 10.26
N LYS A 141 -4.68 -8.20 11.43
CA LYS A 141 -5.30 -7.54 12.59
C LYS A 141 -5.65 -6.07 12.34
N TYR A 142 -4.96 -5.42 11.39
CA TYR A 142 -5.19 -4.03 11.01
C TYR A 142 -6.12 -3.89 9.79
N CYS A 143 -6.47 -5.00 9.13
CA CYS A 143 -7.12 -4.98 7.82
C CYS A 143 -8.61 -5.31 7.92
N GLU A 144 -9.40 -4.63 7.09
CA GLU A 144 -10.75 -5.07 6.74
C GLU A 144 -10.65 -6.06 5.57
N ALA A 145 -11.31 -7.21 5.66
CA ALA A 145 -11.33 -8.18 4.57
C ALA A 145 -12.31 -7.70 3.48
N LEU A 146 -11.82 -7.57 2.24
CA LEU A 146 -12.67 -7.30 1.08
C LEU A 146 -13.01 -8.61 0.36
N ASN A 147 -14.30 -8.84 0.16
CA ASN A 147 -14.77 -9.94 -0.66
C ASN A 147 -14.48 -9.68 -2.14
N ARG A 148 -14.27 -10.76 -2.90
CA ARG A 148 -13.95 -10.70 -4.33
C ARG A 148 -15.00 -9.97 -5.15
N ASP A 149 -16.27 -10.03 -4.75
CA ASP A 149 -17.39 -9.39 -5.45
C ASP A 149 -17.34 -7.86 -5.42
N SER A 150 -16.62 -7.29 -4.44
CA SER A 150 -16.33 -5.86 -4.41
C SER A 150 -15.37 -5.47 -5.54
N LEU A 151 -14.55 -6.39 -6.04
CA LEU A 151 -13.51 -6.13 -7.03
C LEU A 151 -14.06 -6.39 -8.44
N GLN A 152 -14.96 -5.52 -8.92
CA GLN A 152 -15.43 -5.63 -10.30
C GLN A 152 -14.34 -5.21 -11.28
N THR A 153 -13.83 -6.17 -12.07
CA THR A 153 -13.06 -5.91 -13.27
C THR A 153 -14.00 -5.28 -14.30
N GLY A 154 -13.94 -3.96 -14.48
CA GLY A 154 -14.73 -3.28 -15.51
C GLY A 154 -14.29 -3.75 -16.89
N HIS A 155 -15.17 -4.47 -17.60
CA HIS A 155 -15.04 -4.80 -19.02
C HIS A 155 -15.03 -3.54 -19.90
#